data_AF-A2DMD5-F1
#
_entry.id   AF-A2DMD5-F1
#
_cell.length_a   1.000
_cell.length_b   1.000
_cell.length_c   1.000
_cell.angle_alpha   90.00
_cell.angle_beta   90.00
_cell.angle_gamma   90.00
#
_symmetry.space_group_name_H-M   'P 1'
#
loop_
_entity.id
_entity.type
_entity.pdbx_description
1 polymer ?
#
loop_
_entity_poly.entity_id
_entity_poly.type
_entity_poly.pdbx_seq_one_letter_code
_entity_poly.pdbx_strand_id
1 'polypeptide(L)'
;MSEQDVNPSKYSELQSTFKYNIDIYNALYQLKTENEEDLNSIYKIIKTELIDSKKYLPKNIIRDILDIIPYNNRYTKSYLSLAKLIIIMSQRLIVLI
;
A
#
# COMPACT_ATOMS: atom_id res chain seq x y z
N MET A 1 -30.21 -15.64 18.40
CA MET A 1 -28.81 -15.77 17.95
C MET A 1 -28.83 -16.61 16.69
N SER A 2 -28.59 -15.99 15.54
CA SER A 2 -28.51 -16.71 14.27
C SER A 2 -27.16 -17.43 14.20
N GLU A 3 -27.17 -18.76 14.23
CA GLU A 3 -26.05 -19.60 13.82
C GLU A 3 -25.85 -19.39 12.32
N GLN A 4 -25.12 -18.33 11.97
CA GLN A 4 -24.57 -18.21 10.64
C GLN A 4 -23.34 -19.11 10.60
N ASP A 5 -23.46 -20.19 9.84
CA ASP A 5 -22.39 -21.09 9.45
C ASP A 5 -21.39 -20.27 8.62
N VAL A 6 -20.49 -19.55 9.31
CA VAL A 6 -19.40 -18.80 8.68
C VAL A 6 -18.44 -19.85 8.15
N ASN A 7 -18.70 -20.34 6.93
CA ASN A 7 -17.85 -21.31 6.27
C ASN A 7 -16.40 -20.76 6.24
N PRO A 8 -15.47 -21.32 7.03
CA PRO A 8 -14.11 -20.81 7.17
C PRO A 8 -13.35 -20.78 5.84
N SER A 9 -13.79 -21.58 4.85
CA SER A 9 -13.18 -21.67 3.53
C SER A 9 -13.25 -20.34 2.77
N LYS A 10 -14.40 -19.66 2.77
CA LYS A 10 -14.61 -18.40 2.03
C LYS A 10 -13.79 -17.25 2.59
N TYR A 11 -13.66 -17.17 3.93
CA TYR A 11 -12.83 -16.16 4.57
C TYR A 11 -11.34 -16.38 4.25
N SER A 12 -10.88 -17.64 4.31
CA SER A 12 -9.49 -18.02 4.01
C SER A 12 -9.12 -17.75 2.55
N GLU A 13 -10.04 -17.99 1.61
CA GLU A 13 -9.89 -17.68 0.19
C GLU A 13 -9.77 -16.17 -0.06
N LEU A 14 -10.65 -15.37 0.58
CA LEU A 14 -10.60 -13.92 0.50
C LEU A 14 -9.28 -13.38 1.08
N GLN A 15 -8.91 -13.84 2.28
CA GLN A 15 -7.66 -13.44 2.94
C GLN A 15 -6.44 -13.74 2.08
N SER A 16 -6.40 -14.93 1.45
CA SER A 16 -5.30 -15.32 0.56
C SER A 16 -5.20 -14.41 -0.67
N THR A 17 -6.35 -14.02 -1.23
CA THR A 17 -6.42 -13.11 -2.40
C THR A 17 -5.88 -11.71 -2.07
N PHE A 18 -6.15 -11.21 -0.86
CA PHE A 18 -5.76 -9.88 -0.41
C PHE A 18 -4.51 -9.85 0.49
N LYS A 19 -3.86 -11.00 0.73
CA LYS A 19 -2.75 -11.14 1.68
C LYS A 19 -1.68 -10.06 1.52
N TYR A 20 -1.16 -9.89 0.31
CA TYR A 20 -0.14 -8.88 0.02
C TYR A 20 -0.61 -7.45 0.30
N ASN A 21 -1.88 -7.15 0.03
CA ASN A 21 -2.44 -5.82 0.35
C ASN A 21 -2.42 -5.60 1.86
N ILE A 22 -2.93 -6.59 2.62
CA ILE A 22 -2.99 -6.54 4.09
C ILE A 22 -1.59 -6.36 4.66
N ASP A 23 -0.62 -7.13 4.19
CA ASP A 23 0.77 -7.08 4.66
C ASP A 23 1.42 -5.70 4.37
N ILE A 24 1.18 -5.13 3.19
CA ILE A 24 1.68 -3.80 2.82
C ILE A 24 1.07 -2.71 3.72
N TYR A 25 -0.26 -2.69 3.90
CA TYR A 25 -0.88 -1.67 4.74
C TYR A 25 -0.48 -1.81 6.21
N ASN A 26 -0.35 -3.05 6.72
CA ASN A 26 0.20 -3.29 8.06
C ASN A 26 1.61 -2.70 8.20
N ALA A 27 2.49 -2.90 7.21
CA ALA A 27 3.82 -2.32 7.20
C ALA A 27 3.79 -0.78 7.13
N LEU A 28 2.88 -0.18 6.36
CA LEU A 28 2.71 1.27 6.26
C LEU A 28 2.26 1.88 7.60
N TYR A 29 1.32 1.25 8.31
CA TYR A 29 0.90 1.70 9.65
C TYR A 29 2.00 1.53 10.70
N GLN A 30 2.89 0.55 10.53
CA GLN A 30 4.01 0.27 11.44
C GLN A 30 5.33 0.92 11.01
N LEU A 31 5.33 1.78 10.00
CA LEU A 31 6.53 2.38 9.43
C LEU A 31 7.32 3.17 10.49
N LYS A 32 8.62 2.86 10.61
CA LYS A 32 9.50 3.46 11.63
C LYS A 32 10.83 3.98 11.09
N THR A 33 10.93 4.17 9.78
CA THR A 33 12.17 4.57 9.09
C THR A 33 11.99 5.89 8.33
N GLU A 34 13.06 6.68 8.29
CA GLU A 34 13.22 7.85 7.41
C GLU A 34 14.37 7.63 6.40
N ASN A 35 14.99 6.45 6.41
CA ASN A 35 16.09 6.12 5.52
C ASN A 35 15.58 5.97 4.08
N GLU A 36 16.22 6.65 3.14
CA GLU A 36 15.79 6.68 1.75
C GLU A 36 15.87 5.31 1.05
N GLU A 37 16.86 4.48 1.37
CA GLU A 37 17.01 3.14 0.80
C GLU A 37 15.90 2.19 1.28
N ASP A 38 15.53 2.29 2.56
CA ASP A 38 14.39 1.55 3.11
C ASP A 38 13.09 1.99 2.44
N LEU A 39 12.86 3.30 2.29
CA LEU A 39 11.67 3.83 1.63
C LEU A 39 11.60 3.42 0.16
N ASN A 40 12.74 3.40 -0.55
CA ASN A 40 12.81 2.88 -1.91
C ASN A 40 12.49 1.39 -1.98
N SER A 41 12.89 0.60 -0.99
CA SER A 41 12.57 -0.82 -0.90
C SER A 41 11.07 -1.05 -0.67
N ILE A 42 10.45 -0.27 0.21
CA ILE A 42 9.00 -0.28 0.44
C ILE A 42 8.25 0.10 -0.83
N TYR A 43 8.68 1.17 -1.52
CA TYR A 43 8.11 1.58 -2.80
C TYR A 43 8.16 0.46 -3.85
N LYS A 44 9.27 -0.26 -3.97
CA LYS A 44 9.39 -1.39 -4.92
C LYS A 44 8.35 -2.48 -4.65
N ILE A 45 8.08 -2.79 -3.37
CA ILE A 45 7.05 -3.77 -3.00
C ILE A 45 5.66 -3.25 -3.39
N ILE A 46 5.33 -2.01 -3.03
CA ILE A 46 4.06 -1.37 -3.40
C ILE A 46 3.86 -1.39 -4.92
N LYS A 47 4.90 -1.03 -5.67
CA LYS A 47 4.87 -1.02 -7.13
C LYS A 47 4.56 -2.41 -7.69
N THR A 48 5.35 -3.42 -7.33
CA THR A 48 5.21 -4.77 -7.88
C THR A 48 3.88 -5.40 -7.49
N GLU A 49 3.51 -5.33 -6.21
CA GLU A 49 2.36 -6.06 -5.67
C GLU A 49 1.02 -5.37 -5.89
N LEU A 50 0.98 -4.03 -5.96
CA LEU A 50 -0.27 -3.26 -6.06
C LEU A 50 -0.47 -2.61 -7.43
N ILE A 51 0.57 -1.98 -7.98
CA ILE A 51 0.48 -1.17 -9.21
C ILE A 51 0.65 -2.04 -10.44
N ASP A 52 1.76 -2.76 -10.54
CA ASP A 52 2.10 -3.60 -11.70
C ASP A 52 1.15 -4.79 -11.83
N SER A 53 0.64 -5.30 -10.70
CA SER A 53 -0.43 -6.31 -10.66
C SER A 53 -1.80 -5.79 -11.09
N LYS A 54 -1.93 -4.49 -11.39
CA LYS A 54 -3.17 -3.78 -11.78
C LYS A 54 -4.31 -3.89 -10.75
N LYS A 55 -4.00 -4.24 -9.51
CA LYS A 55 -4.99 -4.35 -8.42
C LYS A 55 -5.46 -2.98 -7.94
N TYR A 56 -4.57 -1.97 -7.96
CA TYR A 56 -4.87 -0.63 -7.42
C TYR A 56 -4.36 0.48 -8.33
N LEU A 57 -5.16 1.54 -8.46
CA LEU A 57 -4.73 2.77 -9.12
C LEU A 57 -3.74 3.52 -8.22
N PRO A 58 -2.63 4.05 -8.76
CA PRO A 58 -1.65 4.80 -7.97
C PRO A 58 -2.25 5.94 -7.15
N LYS A 59 -3.27 6.63 -7.70
CA LYS A 59 -3.99 7.71 -7.01
C LYS A 59 -4.65 7.26 -5.70
N ASN A 60 -5.19 6.04 -5.68
CA ASN A 60 -5.83 5.49 -4.48
C ASN A 60 -4.79 5.18 -3.41
N ILE A 61 -3.66 4.55 -3.81
CA ILE A 61 -2.55 4.25 -2.90
C ILE A 61 -1.99 5.54 -2.28
N ILE A 62 -1.81 6.60 -3.09
CA ILE A 62 -1.37 7.90 -2.58
C ILE A 62 -2.34 8.45 -1.54
N ARG A 63 -3.66 8.40 -1.82
CA ARG A 63 -4.67 8.86 -0.86
C ARG A 63 -4.58 8.09 0.44
N ASP A 64 -4.49 6.77 0.37
CA ASP A 64 -4.43 5.94 1.56
C ASP A 64 -3.15 6.20 2.38
N ILE A 65 -2.00 6.40 1.73
CA ILE A 65 -0.75 6.78 2.41
C ILE A 65 -0.89 8.11 3.15
N LEU A 66 -1.57 9.10 2.55
CA LEU A 66 -1.80 10.40 3.19
C LEU A 66 -2.77 10.27 4.37
N ASP A 67 -3.79 9.41 4.26
CA ASP A 67 -4.76 9.16 5.32
C ASP A 67 -4.15 8.42 6.53
N ILE A 68 -2.98 7.79 6.39
CA ILE A 68 -2.22 7.15 7.49
C ILE A 68 -1.48 8.18 8.36
N ILE A 69 -1.08 9.32 7.79
CA ILE A 69 -0.22 10.32 8.46
C ILE A 69 -0.74 10.73 9.85
N PRO A 70 -2.05 10.99 10.07
CA PRO A 70 -2.55 11.35 11.39
C PRO A 70 -2.28 10.31 12.49
N TYR A 71 -2.14 9.04 12.12
CA TYR A 71 -1.98 7.91 13.06
C TYR A 71 -0.51 7.58 13.36
N ASN A 72 0.43 8.04 12.53
CA ASN A 72 1.87 7.82 12.72
C ASN A 72 2.68 9.06 12.31
N ASN A 73 2.26 10.22 12.82
CA ASN A 73 2.71 11.54 12.38
C ASN A 73 4.23 11.80 12.50
N ARG A 74 4.93 11.08 13.38
CA ARG A 74 6.40 11.15 13.51
C ARG A 74 7.09 10.96 12.16
N TYR A 75 6.55 10.09 11.30
CA TYR A 75 7.14 9.73 10.01
C TYR A 75 6.46 10.41 8.82
N THR A 76 5.82 11.56 9.03
CA THR A 76 5.14 12.33 7.96
C THR A 76 6.04 12.52 6.72
N LYS A 77 7.32 12.84 6.92
CA LYS A 77 8.28 13.03 5.82
C LYS A 77 8.43 11.76 4.97
N SER A 78 8.52 10.60 5.61
CA SER A 78 8.61 9.31 4.94
C SER A 78 7.38 9.02 4.08
N TYR A 79 6.18 9.27 4.62
CA TYR A 79 4.93 9.10 3.87
C TYR A 79 4.84 10.04 2.66
N LEU A 80 5.23 11.30 2.81
CA LEU A 80 5.29 12.25 1.70
C LEU A 80 6.32 11.84 0.64
N SER A 81 7.47 11.31 1.05
CA SER A 81 8.48 10.77 0.13
C SER A 81 7.94 9.57 -0.65
N LEU A 82 7.26 8.64 0.01
CA LEU A 82 6.61 7.49 -0.65
C LEU A 82 5.54 7.96 -1.66
N ALA A 83 4.67 8.89 -1.26
CA ALA A 83 3.66 9.47 -2.15
C ALA A 83 4.31 10.13 -3.39
N LYS A 84 5.39 10.88 -3.20
CA LYS A 84 6.15 11.52 -4.28
C LYS A 84 6.74 10.49 -5.25
N LEU A 85 7.35 9.40 -4.75
CA LEU A 85 7.89 8.33 -5.59
C LEU A 85 6.80 7.71 -6.47
N ILE A 86 5.62 7.44 -5.89
CA ILE A 86 4.47 6.87 -6.60
C ILE A 86 3.97 7.84 -7.68
N ILE A 87 3.86 9.14 -7.38
CA ILE A 87 3.42 10.18 -8.34
C ILE A 87 4.37 10.24 -9.55
N ILE A 88 5.67 10.40 -9.30
CA ILE A 88 6.67 10.62 -10.36
C ILE A 88 6.70 9.44 -11.33
N MET A 89 6.60 8.22 -10.80
CA MET A 89 6.74 7.01 -11.60
C MET A 89 5.43 6.63 -12.32
N SER A 90 4.28 7.05 -11.81
CA SER A 90 2.98 6.87 -12.47
C SER A 90 2.80 7.81 -13.67
N GLN A 91 3.38 9.02 -13.63
CA GLN A 91 3.28 9.98 -14.73
C GLN A 91 4.21 9.69 -15.90
N ARG A 92 5.30 8.93 -15.69
CA ARG A 92 6.22 8.53 -16.77
C ARG A 92 5.58 7.62 -17.82
N LEU A 93 4.43 7.00 -17.52
CA LEU A 93 3.68 6.19 -18.49
C LEU A 93 2.89 7.06 -19.50
N ILE A 94 2.60 8.33 -19.19
CA ILE A 94 1.77 9.20 -20.04
C ILE A 94 2.60 9.92 -21.11
N VAL A 95 3.92 10.05 -20.93
CA VAL A 95 4.80 10.79 -21.86
C VAL A 95 5.44 9.88 -22.94
N LEU A 96 5.15 8.57 -22.91
CA LEU A 96 5.72 7.57 -23.83
C LEU A 96 4.70 6.98 -24.82
N ILE A 97 3.54 7.63 -24.99
CA ILE A 97 2.48 7.25 -25.96
C ILE A 97 2.15 8.48 -26.79
#